data_AF-A0A1F9V1X8-F1
#
_entry.id   AF-A0A1F9V1X8-F1
#
_cell.length_a   1.000
_cell.length_b   1.000
_cell.length_c   1.000
_cell.angle_alpha   90.00
_cell.angle_beta   90.00
_cell.angle_gamma   90.00
#
_symmetry.space_group_name_H-M   'P 1'
#
loop_
_entity.id
_entity.type
_entity.pdbx_description
1 polymer ?
#
loop_
_entity_poly.entity_id
_entity_poly.type
_entity_poly.pdbx_seq_one_letter_code
_entity_poly.pdbx_strand_id
1 'polypeptide(L)'
;MPEKPRQEFEVGDLFVTDTALTLKLLPSRKSATVPIRWFAKDGVTNVRRAAKDIQHLVGKLQGAKLTVRGLTVVTDRGHGTDLVRTRLVDAVCKAGFEVLP
;
A
#
# COMPACT_ATOMS: atom_id res chain seq x y z
N MET A 1 -2.08 14.82 -34.30
CA MET A 1 -1.55 13.75 -33.45
C MET A 1 -2.35 13.78 -32.15
N PRO A 2 -3.10 12.74 -31.76
CA PRO A 2 -3.77 12.74 -30.47
C PRO A 2 -2.70 12.56 -29.40
N GLU A 3 -2.54 13.55 -28.54
CA GLU A 3 -1.66 13.45 -27.37
C GLU A 3 -2.14 12.27 -26.53
N LYS A 4 -1.29 11.24 -26.38
CA LYS A 4 -1.55 10.15 -25.42
C LYS A 4 -1.88 10.81 -24.08
N PRO A 5 -2.99 10.48 -23.43
CA PRO A 5 -3.28 11.03 -22.12
C PRO A 5 -2.08 10.70 -21.21
N ARG A 6 -1.41 11.74 -20.71
CA ARG A 6 -0.35 11.61 -19.72
C ARG A 6 -0.98 10.88 -18.53
N GLN A 7 -0.64 9.60 -18.36
CA GLN A 7 -0.99 8.88 -17.13
C GLN A 7 -0.38 9.66 -15.97
N GLU A 8 -1.23 10.14 -15.08
CA GLU A 8 -0.79 10.82 -13.87
C GLU A 8 -0.32 9.76 -12.87
N PHE A 9 0.88 9.96 -12.34
CA PHE A 9 1.46 9.06 -11.35
C PHE A 9 1.15 9.56 -9.95
N GLU A 10 0.71 8.66 -9.09
CA GLU A 10 0.45 8.93 -7.68
C GLU A 10 1.42 8.14 -6.80
N VAL A 11 1.70 8.71 -5.63
CA VAL A 11 2.32 8.01 -4.51
C VAL A 11 1.26 7.79 -3.44
N GLY A 12 1.43 6.74 -2.62
CA GLY A 12 0.48 6.42 -1.57
C GLY A 12 1.13 6.19 -0.21
N ASP A 13 0.53 6.73 0.84
CA ASP A 13 0.88 6.37 2.21
C ASP A 13 0.06 5.15 2.61
N LEU A 14 0.74 4.02 2.81
CA LEU A 14 0.17 2.76 3.28
C LEU A 14 0.38 2.64 4.79
N PHE A 15 -0.68 2.86 5.54
CA PHE A 15 -0.71 2.71 6.99
C PHE A 15 -1.27 1.34 7.39
N VAL A 16 -0.55 0.60 8.22
CA VAL A 16 -0.91 -0.74 8.67
C VAL A 16 -1.00 -0.80 10.18
N THR A 17 -2.13 -1.30 10.68
CA THR A 17 -2.35 -1.64 12.09
C THR A 17 -2.57 -3.14 12.22
N ASP A 18 -2.69 -3.64 13.45
CA ASP A 18 -3.01 -5.05 13.70
C ASP A 18 -4.35 -5.49 13.07
N THR A 19 -5.27 -4.57 12.81
CA THR A 19 -6.63 -4.88 12.37
C THR A 19 -7.07 -4.16 11.09
N ALA A 20 -6.31 -3.16 10.61
CA ALA A 20 -6.69 -2.37 9.45
C ALA A 20 -5.49 -2.03 8.55
N LEU A 21 -5.77 -1.94 7.26
CA LEU A 21 -4.89 -1.40 6.22
C LEU A 21 -5.54 -0.16 5.65
N THR A 22 -4.88 0.98 5.74
CA THR A 22 -5.33 2.26 5.18
C THR A 22 -4.35 2.72 4.12
N LEU A 23 -4.87 3.16 2.98
CA LEU A 23 -4.08 3.76 1.91
C LEU A 23 -4.60 5.16 1.65
N LYS A 24 -3.68 6.12 1.55
CA LYS A 24 -3.96 7.50 1.19
C LYS A 24 -3.13 7.86 -0.05
N LEU A 25 -3.78 8.23 -1.14
CA LEU A 25 -3.12 8.64 -2.38
C LEU A 25 -2.89 10.16 -2.43
N LEU A 26 -1.74 10.54 -2.98
CA LEU A 26 -1.36 11.92 -3.25
C LEU A 26 -0.99 12.07 -4.74
N PRO A 27 -1.42 13.16 -5.40
CA PRO A 27 -2.08 14.34 -4.83
C PRO A 27 -3.62 14.25 -4.74
N SER A 28 -4.28 13.19 -5.22
CA SER A 28 -5.76 13.12 -5.26
C SER A 28 -6.47 13.20 -3.91
N ARG A 29 -5.74 13.06 -2.78
CA ARG A 29 -6.26 13.04 -1.41
C ARG A 29 -7.30 11.93 -1.17
N LYS A 30 -7.40 10.94 -2.07
CA LYS A 30 -8.28 9.80 -1.88
C LYS A 30 -7.71 8.89 -0.80
N SER A 31 -8.59 8.34 0.02
CA SER A 31 -8.19 7.34 1.01
C SER A 31 -9.20 6.22 1.10
N ALA A 32 -8.73 5.02 1.41
CA ALA A 32 -9.59 3.90 1.75
C ALA A 32 -8.94 3.03 2.82
N THR A 33 -9.79 2.37 3.58
CA THR A 33 -9.40 1.45 4.64
C THR A 33 -10.08 0.11 4.43
N VAL A 34 -9.36 -0.98 4.67
CA VAL A 34 -9.90 -2.34 4.71
C VAL A 34 -9.48 -3.04 6.01
N PRO A 35 -10.37 -3.82 6.63
CA PRO A 35 -10.00 -4.65 7.77
C PRO A 35 -9.08 -5.79 7.32
N ILE A 36 -8.07 -6.09 8.12
CA ILE A 36 -7.10 -7.15 7.84
C ILE A 36 -6.98 -8.11 9.03
N ARG A 37 -6.42 -9.30 8.77
CA ARG A 37 -6.14 -10.33 9.79
C ARG A 37 -4.75 -10.96 9.62
N TRP A 38 -3.92 -10.36 8.77
CA TRP A 38 -2.62 -10.91 8.38
C TRP A 38 -1.45 -10.15 8.98
N PHE A 39 -1.68 -9.06 9.72
CA PHE A 39 -0.63 -8.33 10.43
C PHE A 39 -0.79 -8.60 11.93
N ALA A 40 0.18 -9.28 12.52
CA ALA A 40 0.19 -9.68 13.93
C ALA A 40 1.56 -9.40 14.54
N LYS A 41 1.73 -9.67 15.84
CA LYS A 41 2.88 -9.24 16.67
C LYS A 41 4.26 -9.40 16.01
N ASP A 42 4.46 -10.48 15.25
CA ASP A 42 5.75 -10.78 14.60
C ASP A 42 5.84 -10.30 13.13
N GLY A 43 4.79 -9.65 12.62
CA GLY A 43 4.70 -9.10 11.27
C GLY A 43 3.57 -9.72 10.44
N VAL A 44 3.80 -9.81 9.13
CA VAL A 44 2.86 -10.36 8.15
C VAL A 44 2.82 -11.88 8.26
N THR A 45 1.70 -12.42 8.75
CA THR A 45 1.45 -13.86 8.87
C THR A 45 1.14 -14.52 7.52
N ASN A 46 0.60 -13.76 6.56
CA ASN A 46 0.30 -14.24 5.22
C ASN A 46 0.56 -13.19 4.13
N VAL A 47 1.75 -13.25 3.52
CA VAL A 47 2.21 -12.31 2.50
C VAL A 47 1.32 -12.33 1.25
N ARG A 48 0.80 -13.50 0.84
CA ARG A 48 -0.09 -13.59 -0.35
C ARG A 48 -1.41 -12.85 -0.12
N ARG A 49 -1.98 -12.99 1.09
CA ARG A 49 -3.22 -12.29 1.46
C ARG A 49 -2.99 -10.80 1.59
N ALA A 50 -1.91 -10.40 2.26
CA ALA A 50 -1.51 -9.00 2.38
C ALA A 50 -1.35 -8.33 1.01
N ALA A 51 -0.62 -8.98 0.09
CA ALA A 51 -0.43 -8.46 -1.26
C ALA A 51 -1.75 -8.27 -2.01
N LYS A 52 -2.69 -9.23 -1.89
CA LYS A 52 -4.03 -9.12 -2.51
C LYS A 52 -4.83 -7.95 -1.93
N ASP A 53 -4.82 -7.78 -0.62
CA ASP A 53 -5.55 -6.68 0.04
C ASP A 53 -4.96 -5.31 -0.36
N ILE A 54 -3.63 -5.20 -0.45
CA ILE A 54 -2.94 -3.99 -0.94
C ILE A 54 -3.31 -3.71 -2.39
N GLN A 55 -3.22 -4.69 -3.29
CA GLN A 55 -3.61 -4.54 -4.71
C GLN A 55 -5.07 -4.11 -4.85
N HIS A 56 -5.97 -4.74 -4.09
CA HIS A 56 -7.38 -4.41 -4.10
C HIS A 56 -7.61 -2.96 -3.67
N LEU A 57 -6.94 -2.52 -2.59
CA LEU A 57 -7.07 -1.18 -2.06
C LEU A 57 -6.53 -0.13 -3.03
N VAL A 58 -5.36 -0.35 -3.62
CA VAL A 58 -4.79 0.53 -4.66
C VAL A 58 -5.70 0.58 -5.87
N GLY A 59 -6.16 -0.56 -6.39
CA GLY A 59 -7.05 -0.64 -7.54
C GLY A 59 -8.36 0.11 -7.33
N LYS A 60 -8.91 0.04 -6.11
CA LYS A 60 -10.11 0.78 -5.71
C LYS A 60 -9.91 2.30 -5.74
N LEU A 61 -8.70 2.79 -5.40
CA LEU A 61 -8.40 4.22 -5.31
C LEU A 61 -7.91 4.84 -6.63
N GLN A 62 -7.11 4.12 -7.42
CA GLN A 62 -6.46 4.64 -8.63
C GLN A 62 -7.47 5.01 -9.76
N GLY A 63 -8.60 4.32 -9.85
CA GLY A 63 -9.56 4.54 -10.95
C GLY A 63 -8.95 4.29 -12.34
N ALA A 64 -9.53 4.87 -13.40
CA ALA A 64 -9.13 4.56 -14.78
C ALA A 64 -7.93 5.37 -15.33
N LYS A 65 -7.51 6.44 -14.64
CA LYS A 65 -6.54 7.43 -15.18
C LYS A 65 -5.25 7.59 -14.36
N LEU A 66 -5.18 7.02 -13.15
CA LEU A 66 -4.05 7.20 -12.23
C LEU A 66 -3.27 5.89 -12.11
N THR A 67 -1.94 5.99 -11.98
CA THR A 67 -1.06 4.84 -11.73
C THR A 67 -0.28 5.08 -10.45
N VAL A 68 -0.42 4.20 -9.47
CA VAL A 68 0.37 4.27 -8.22
C VAL A 68 1.72 3.58 -8.45
N ARG A 69 2.82 4.33 -8.31
CA ARG A 69 4.19 3.79 -8.55
C ARG A 69 4.90 3.36 -7.28
N GLY A 70 4.67 4.06 -6.17
CA GLY A 70 5.36 3.81 -4.91
C GLY A 70 4.46 4.02 -3.71
N LEU A 71 4.75 3.27 -2.65
CA LEU A 71 4.05 3.35 -1.38
C LEU A 71 5.03 3.66 -0.24
N THR A 72 4.74 4.70 0.53
CA THR A 72 5.38 4.95 1.82
C THR A 72 4.69 4.08 2.86
N VAL A 73 5.42 3.19 3.53
CA VAL A 73 4.82 2.21 4.45
C VAL A 73 5.01 2.66 5.88
N VAL A 74 3.92 2.71 6.65
CA VAL A 74 3.92 3.15 8.05
C VAL A 74 3.10 2.17 8.89
N THR A 75 3.53 1.93 10.12
CA THR A 75 2.81 1.07 11.07
C THR A 75 2.49 1.81 12.37
N ASP A 76 1.37 1.48 13.01
CA ASP A 76 0.99 2.02 14.32
C ASP A 76 1.92 1.63 15.48
N ARG A 77 2.76 0.61 15.27
CA ARG A 77 3.81 0.16 16.19
C ARG A 77 5.00 1.14 16.33
N GLY A 78 4.93 2.30 15.67
CA GLY A 78 5.91 3.38 15.78
C GLY A 78 7.17 3.17 14.96
N HIS A 79 8.06 4.17 15.01
CA HIS A 79 9.31 4.26 14.22
C HIS A 79 10.32 3.12 14.47
N GLY A 80 10.13 2.29 15.51
CA GLY A 80 11.01 1.17 15.86
C GLY A 80 10.66 -0.16 15.19
N THR A 81 9.63 -0.21 14.35
CA THR A 81 9.23 -1.43 13.66
C THR A 81 10.10 -1.64 12.43
N ASP A 82 10.95 -2.66 12.48
CA ASP A 82 11.70 -3.10 11.31
C ASP A 82 10.72 -3.69 10.27
N LEU A 83 10.40 -2.88 9.25
CA LEU A 83 9.47 -3.24 8.18
C LEU A 83 9.95 -4.43 7.33
N VAL A 84 11.27 -4.66 7.29
CA VAL A 84 11.89 -5.80 6.62
C VAL A 84 11.68 -7.06 7.46
N ARG A 85 11.95 -7.01 8.76
CA ARG A 85 11.67 -8.13 9.68
C ARG A 85 10.20 -8.51 9.74
N THR A 86 9.30 -7.53 9.62
CA THR A 86 7.85 -7.80 9.61
C THR A 86 7.33 -8.34 8.27
N ARG A 87 8.18 -8.48 7.23
CA ARG A 87 7.79 -8.95 5.88
C ARG A 87 6.71 -8.09 5.21
N LEU A 88 6.52 -6.87 5.70
CA LEU A 88 5.54 -5.95 5.12
C LEU A 88 6.04 -5.41 3.78
N VAL A 89 7.34 -5.15 3.69
CA VAL A 89 8.03 -4.83 2.42
C VAL A 89 7.80 -5.95 1.39
N ASP A 90 7.96 -7.22 1.78
CA ASP A 90 7.70 -8.36 0.88
C ASP A 90 6.27 -8.35 0.33
N ALA A 91 5.28 -8.01 1.17
CA ALA A 91 3.87 -7.95 0.76
C ALA A 91 3.61 -6.83 -0.23
N VAL A 92 4.23 -5.65 -0.04
CA VAL A 92 4.12 -4.49 -0.93
C VAL A 92 4.81 -4.77 -2.27
N CYS A 93 6.04 -5.29 -2.25
CA CYS A 93 6.74 -5.70 -3.46
C CYS A 93 5.98 -6.80 -4.21
N LYS A 94 5.40 -7.77 -3.49
CA LYS A 94 4.55 -8.81 -4.08
C LYS A 94 3.24 -8.27 -4.65
N ALA A 95 2.73 -7.18 -4.09
CA ALA A 95 1.58 -6.46 -4.63
C ALA A 95 1.93 -5.72 -5.94
N GLY A 96 3.22 -5.60 -6.29
CA GLY A 96 3.70 -4.95 -7.51
C GLY A 96 4.04 -3.48 -7.33
N PHE A 97 4.22 -3.02 -6.09
CA PHE A 97 4.55 -1.63 -5.77
C PHE A 97 5.97 -1.52 -5.18
N GLU A 98 6.63 -0.41 -5.48
CA GLU A 98 7.90 -0.05 -4.85
C GLU A 98 7.66 0.54 -3.46
N VAL A 99 8.50 0.21 -2.49
CA VAL A 99 8.48 0.85 -1.16
C VAL A 99 9.36 2.09 -1.22
N LEU A 100 8.79 3.24 -0.89
CA LEU A 100 9.53 4.50 -0.80
C LEU A 100 10.11 4.67 0.62
N PRO A 101 11.34 5.21 0.73
CA PRO A 101 12.01 5.47 2.01
C PRO A 101 11.39 6.61 2.82
#